data_AF-A0A7J3DJB6-F1
#
_entry.id   AF-A0A7J3DJB6-F1
#
_cell.length_a   1.000
_cell.length_b   1.000
_cell.length_c   1.000
_cell.angle_alpha   90.00
_cell.angle_beta   90.00
_cell.angle_gamma   90.00
#
_symmetry.space_group_name_H-M   'P 1'
#
loop_
_entity.id
_entity.type
_entity.pdbx_description
1 polymer ?
#
loop_
_entity_poly.entity_id
_entity_poly.type
_entity_poly.pdbx_seq_one_letter_code
_entity_poly.pdbx_strand_id
1 'polypeptide(L)'
;MDEFEEIESKEVDLGAAEELGTEEKKGGNRPDFRIVQPSTDKDGKPILKNVGAMWKTTSKNGREFYVLKIGELRLLVFKNEQKE
;
A
#
# COMPACT_ATOMS: atom_id res chain seq x y z
N MET A 1 5.43 46.46 16.91
CA MET A 1 5.34 45.72 18.19
C MET A 1 4.85 44.36 17.78
N ASP A 2 5.82 43.49 17.52
CA ASP A 2 5.66 42.18 16.91
C ASP A 2 5.11 41.21 17.95
N GLU A 3 3.87 40.75 17.73
CA GLU A 3 3.20 39.78 18.57
C GLU A 3 3.27 38.43 17.87
N PHE A 4 4.42 37.75 18.04
CA PHE A 4 4.58 36.34 17.71
C PHE A 4 4.14 35.53 18.94
N GLU A 5 2.95 34.94 18.87
CA GLU A 5 2.59 33.87 19.81
C GLU A 5 3.34 32.59 19.44
N GLU A 6 4.14 32.09 20.40
CA GLU A 6 4.81 30.80 20.39
C GLU A 6 3.80 29.66 20.22
N ILE A 7 3.89 28.93 19.10
CA ILE A 7 3.22 27.65 18.95
C ILE A 7 4.10 26.59 19.62
N GLU A 8 3.68 26.17 20.81
CA GLU A 8 4.19 25.02 21.53
C GLU A 8 4.25 23.80 20.61
N SER A 9 5.45 23.23 20.44
CA SER A 9 5.70 22.03 19.65
C SER A 9 5.15 20.83 20.42
N LYS A 10 3.85 20.58 20.25
CA LYS A 10 3.20 19.37 20.74
C LYS A 10 3.52 18.25 19.76
N GLU A 11 4.40 17.35 20.18
CA GLU A 11 4.74 16.11 19.47
C GLU A 11 3.45 15.43 18.98
N VAL A 12 3.32 15.32 17.66
CA VAL A 12 2.21 14.61 17.02
C VAL A 12 2.53 13.14 17.14
N ASP A 13 1.98 12.51 18.18
CA ASP A 13 2.00 11.08 18.38
C ASP A 13 1.29 10.39 17.18
N LEU A 14 2.10 9.84 16.28
CA LEU A 14 1.67 9.04 15.11
C LEU A 14 1.20 7.64 15.52
N GLY A 15 0.83 7.42 16.78
CA GLY A 15 0.44 6.13 17.36
C GLY A 15 -1.01 5.70 17.10
N ALA A 16 -1.82 6.51 16.42
CA ALA A 16 -3.24 6.21 16.16
C ALA A 16 -3.51 5.79 14.69
N ALA A 17 -2.72 4.84 14.17
CA ALA A 17 -3.02 4.12 12.93
C ALA A 17 -3.59 2.70 13.20
N GLU A 18 -4.05 2.43 14.42
CA GLU A 18 -4.92 1.29 14.72
C GLU A 18 -6.38 1.73 14.54
N GLU A 19 -6.94 1.61 13.32
CA GLU A 19 -8.36 1.25 13.11
C GLU A 19 -8.73 0.94 11.64
N LEU A 20 -7.83 0.28 10.91
CA LEU A 20 -8.22 -0.54 9.75
C LEU A 20 -7.92 -2.01 10.04
N GLY A 21 -8.47 -2.48 11.16
CA GLY A 21 -8.60 -3.90 11.48
C GLY A 21 -9.55 -4.57 10.48
N THR A 22 -9.01 -4.97 9.33
CA THR A 22 -9.57 -6.10 8.60
C THR A 22 -8.78 -7.30 9.06
N GLU A 23 -9.44 -8.21 9.75
CA GLU A 23 -8.93 -9.49 10.25
C GLU A 23 -7.79 -10.03 9.38
N GLU A 24 -6.56 -9.91 9.86
CA GLU A 24 -5.49 -10.80 9.46
C GLU A 24 -5.86 -12.19 9.97
N LYS A 25 -6.65 -12.91 9.17
CA LYS A 25 -6.71 -14.36 9.28
C LYS A 25 -5.29 -14.87 9.09
N LYS A 26 -4.66 -15.22 10.21
CA LYS A 26 -3.45 -16.00 10.33
C LYS A 26 -3.59 -17.29 9.52
N GLY A 27 -3.23 -17.21 8.26
CA GLY A 27 -3.17 -18.32 7.31
C GLY A 27 -2.59 -17.72 6.04
N GLY A 28 -1.40 -18.17 5.64
CA GLY A 28 -0.59 -17.57 4.58
C GLY A 28 -1.38 -17.44 3.27
N ASN A 29 -2.10 -16.33 3.12
CA ASN A 29 -2.94 -16.12 1.97
C ASN A 29 -1.99 -15.75 0.82
N ARG A 30 -1.82 -16.71 -0.09
CA ARG A 30 -1.00 -16.53 -1.28
C ARG A 30 -1.52 -15.30 -2.03
N PRO A 31 -0.64 -14.40 -2.46
CA PRO A 31 -1.09 -13.25 -3.23
C PRO A 31 -1.74 -13.68 -4.54
N ASP A 32 -2.82 -12.98 -4.91
CA ASP A 32 -3.50 -13.15 -6.19
C ASP A 32 -2.59 -12.74 -7.34
N PHE A 33 -1.85 -11.63 -7.16
CA PHE A 33 -0.91 -11.12 -8.16
C PHE A 33 0.47 -10.83 -7.57
N ARG A 34 1.50 -11.10 -8.36
CA ARG A 34 2.87 -10.63 -8.10
C ARG A 34 3.14 -9.40 -8.93
N ILE A 35 3.82 -8.44 -8.33
CA ILE A 35 4.20 -7.19 -8.97
C ILE A 35 5.67 -7.30 -9.34
N VAL A 36 5.94 -7.13 -10.62
CA VAL A 36 7.29 -7.23 -11.17
C VAL A 36 7.69 -5.91 -11.80
N GLN A 37 8.97 -5.57 -11.63
CA GLN A 37 9.58 -4.42 -12.29
C GLN A 37 10.62 -4.92 -13.29
N PRO A 38 10.58 -4.46 -14.55
CA PRO A 38 11.63 -4.76 -15.51
C PRO A 38 12.95 -4.15 -15.06
N SER A 39 14.01 -4.92 -15.17
CA SER A 39 15.38 -4.50 -14.87
C SER A 39 16.34 -5.15 -15.86
N THR A 40 17.60 -4.75 -15.82
CA THR A 40 18.64 -5.27 -16.69
C THR A 40 19.67 -5.98 -15.84
N ASP A 41 19.97 -7.22 -16.20
CA ASP A 41 21.03 -7.98 -15.53
C ASP A 41 22.42 -7.49 -15.97
N LYS A 42 23.49 -7.97 -15.33
CA LYS A 42 24.86 -7.52 -15.61
C LYS A 42 25.29 -7.78 -17.06
N ASP A 43 24.71 -8.81 -17.68
CA ASP A 43 24.93 -9.18 -19.08
C ASP A 43 24.03 -8.42 -20.07
N GLY A 44 23.31 -7.38 -19.64
CA GLY A 44 22.44 -6.59 -20.51
C GLY A 44 21.10 -7.24 -20.86
N LYS A 45 20.77 -8.40 -20.28
CA LYS A 45 19.53 -9.12 -20.53
C LYS A 45 18.37 -8.54 -19.72
N PRO A 46 17.16 -8.40 -20.31
CA PRO A 46 15.99 -7.97 -19.56
C PRO A 46 15.54 -9.07 -18.57
N ILE A 47 15.33 -8.68 -17.32
CA ILE A 47 14.82 -9.55 -16.25
C ILE A 47 13.61 -8.90 -15.57
N LEU A 48 12.73 -9.72 -15.01
CA LEU A 48 11.59 -9.26 -14.22
C LEU A 48 11.89 -9.49 -12.74
N LYS A 49 12.12 -8.41 -12.00
CA LYS A 49 12.38 -8.47 -10.56
C LYS A 49 11.05 -8.42 -9.81
N ASN A 50 10.83 -9.39 -8.92
CA ASN A 50 9.69 -9.34 -8.01
C ASN A 50 9.90 -8.22 -6.98
N VAL A 51 9.00 -7.23 -6.95
CA VAL A 51 9.07 -6.06 -6.06
C VAL A 51 7.93 -6.01 -5.05
N GLY A 52 6.90 -6.82 -5.25
CA GLY A 52 5.71 -6.73 -4.43
C GLY A 52 4.63 -7.72 -4.81
N ALA A 53 3.49 -7.57 -4.16
CA ALA A 53 2.36 -8.44 -4.34
C ALA A 53 1.06 -7.70 -4.07
N MET A 54 -0.02 -8.28 -4.57
CA MET A 54 -1.35 -7.73 -4.44
C MET A 54 -2.32 -8.83 -4.01
N TRP A 55 -3.18 -8.50 -3.06
CA TRP A 55 -4.20 -9.39 -2.52
C TRP A 55 -5.57 -8.81 -2.79
N LYS A 56 -6.48 -9.65 -3.26
CA LYS A 56 -7.89 -9.30 -3.42
C LYS A 56 -8.55 -9.20 -2.06
N THR A 57 -9.36 -8.18 -1.87
CA THR A 57 -10.14 -7.99 -0.65
C THR A 57 -11.52 -7.46 -1.03
N THR A 58 -12.50 -7.75 -0.18
CA THR A 58 -13.87 -7.27 -0.36
C THR A 58 -14.20 -6.34 0.80
N SER A 59 -14.70 -5.15 0.49
CA SER A 59 -15.16 -4.19 1.50
C SER A 59 -16.42 -4.68 2.20
N LYS A 60 -16.77 -4.06 3.33
CA LYS A 60 -18.03 -4.33 4.05
C LYS A 60 -19.27 -4.17 3.18
N ASN A 61 -19.21 -3.30 2.17
CA ASN A 61 -20.30 -3.02 1.24
C ASN A 61 -20.29 -3.94 0.01
N GLY A 62 -19.47 -4.99 0.00
CA GLY A 62 -19.36 -5.95 -1.10
C GLY A 62 -18.54 -5.47 -2.30
N ARG A 63 -17.99 -4.26 -2.28
CA ARG A 63 -17.12 -3.76 -3.37
C ARG A 63 -15.75 -4.40 -3.29
N GLU A 64 -15.28 -4.92 -4.42
CA GLU A 64 -13.96 -5.52 -4.57
C GLU A 64 -12.88 -4.44 -4.69
N PHE A 65 -11.78 -4.61 -3.97
CA PHE A 65 -10.58 -3.81 -4.12
C PHE A 65 -9.36 -4.70 -3.91
N TYR A 66 -8.18 -4.15 -4.17
CA TYR A 66 -6.94 -4.85 -3.94
C TYR A 66 -6.05 -4.09 -2.98
N VAL A 67 -5.33 -4.83 -2.15
CA VAL A 67 -4.25 -4.28 -1.33
C VAL A 67 -2.94 -4.56 -2.05
N LEU A 68 -2.25 -3.52 -2.47
CA LEU A 68 -0.94 -3.58 -3.10
C LEU A 68 0.14 -3.32 -2.03
N LYS A 69 1.16 -4.18 -1.96
CA LYS A 69 2.35 -3.96 -1.14
C LYS A 69 3.61 -4.01 -1.98
N ILE A 70 4.42 -2.96 -1.92
CA ILE A 70 5.73 -2.86 -2.58
C ILE A 70 6.73 -2.32 -1.56
N GLY A 71 7.63 -3.16 -1.07
CA GLY A 71 8.50 -2.82 0.07
C GLY A 71 7.68 -2.40 1.29
N GLU A 72 7.89 -1.16 1.75
CA GLU A 72 7.17 -0.54 2.88
C GLU A 72 5.90 0.19 2.43
N LEU A 73 5.71 0.41 1.13
CA LEU A 73 4.53 1.09 0.60
C LEU A 73 3.33 0.14 0.55
N ARG A 74 2.19 0.59 1.08
CA ARG A 74 0.91 -0.12 1.02
C ARG A 74 -0.15 0.80 0.42
N LEU A 75 -0.79 0.35 -0.66
CA LEU A 75 -1.81 1.12 -1.39
C LEU A 75 -3.09 0.32 -1.56
N LEU A 76 -4.22 1.02 -1.60
CA LEU A 76 -5.50 0.47 -2.02
C LEU A 76 -5.68 0.71 -3.52
N VAL A 77 -6.00 -0.35 -4.26
CA VAL A 77 -6.17 -0.31 -5.71
C VAL A 77 -7.62 -0.64 -6.03
N PHE A 78 -8.26 0.25 -6.77
CA PHE A 78 -9.63 0.12 -7.22
C PHE A 78 -9.67 -0.05 -8.73
N LYS A 79 -10.67 -0.79 -9.23
CA LYS A 79 -10.88 -0.92 -10.67
C LYS A 79 -11.21 0.46 -11.24
N ASN A 80 -10.55 0.84 -12.34
CA ASN A 80 -10.95 2.02 -13.09
C ASN A 80 -12.27 1.72 -13.83
N GLU A 81 -13.35 2.39 -13.44
CA GLU A 81 -14.67 2.24 -14.04
C GLU A 81 -14.88 3.19 -15.23
N GLN A 82 -14.00 4.18 -15.40
CA GLN A 82 -14.02 5.04 -16.56
C GLN A 82 -13.30 4.33 -17.72
N LYS A 83 -14.07 3.93 -18.74
CA LYS A 83 -13.53 3.53 -20.04
C LYS A 83 -13.21 4.81 -20.82
N GLU A 84 -12.03 4.86 -21.43
CA GLU A 84 -11.75 5.75 -22.56
C GLU A 84 -12.76 5.54 -23.70
#